data_AF-A0AA43TT66-F1
#
_entry.id   AF-A0AA43TT66-F1
#
_cell.length_a   1.000
_cell.length_b   1.000
_cell.length_c   1.000
_cell.angle_alpha   90.00
_cell.angle_beta   90.00
_cell.angle_gamma   90.00
#
_symmetry.space_group_name_H-M   'P 1'
#
loop_
_entity.id
_entity.type
_entity.pdbx_description
1 polymer ?
#
loop_
_entity_poly.entity_id
_entity_poly.type
_entity_poly.pdbx_seq_one_letter_code
_entity_poly.pdbx_strand_id
1 'polypeptide(L)'
;MYYPRHELQWRLSLFFCSSIFAGAVSGLLAYAISNMAGIGGYNGWRWIFIIEGLATVVLAACSKFIIVDWPEDAKFLTPAERELLLRRLRIDDKGITMDRFDNKAKLRTFGDYKIYLGILMYMGITSVGYSTSFFTPTILKQLGWTSVHAQVMSIPIYIVAAFFSLLTAYLSDRMRHRFGFIIFGICVCTVGLIVLMAQNNVSVAGKYTALYITMTGGYIAQPVIIVWLANNMAGHYKRSVNAAMQIGFGNIGGIIASNIFPTNEAPRFITGYSVNVGLIWMAAMAATVLLVMMKTENEKRDQGKRDAMLQLPEDEKNNLGDDHPRFRFVY
;
A
#
# COMPACT_ATOMS: atom_id res chain seq x y z
N MET A 1 11.59 -15.80 3.09
CA MET A 1 11.85 -14.37 3.40
C MET A 1 13.35 -14.13 3.39
N TYR A 2 13.82 -13.01 2.83
CA TYR A 2 15.25 -12.65 2.79
C TYR A 2 15.70 -11.73 3.94
N TYR A 3 14.76 -11.17 4.69
CA TYR A 3 15.04 -10.13 5.69
C TYR A 3 14.34 -10.41 7.03
N PRO A 4 14.97 -10.06 8.16
CA PRO A 4 14.31 -10.01 9.46
C PRO A 4 13.11 -9.06 9.46
N ARG A 5 12.11 -9.30 10.32
CA ARG A 5 10.85 -8.53 10.42
C ARG A 5 11.05 -7.02 10.50
N HIS A 6 12.07 -6.57 11.23
CA HIS A 6 12.35 -5.14 11.42
C HIS A 6 12.99 -4.49 10.19
N GLU A 7 13.77 -5.22 9.39
CA GLU A 7 14.40 -4.70 8.17
C GLU A 7 13.46 -4.80 6.96
N LEU A 8 12.59 -5.81 6.95
CA LEU A 8 11.63 -6.04 5.87
C LEU A 8 10.71 -4.82 5.67
N GLN A 9 10.34 -4.16 6.76
CA GLN A 9 9.46 -3.00 6.77
C GLN A 9 10.04 -1.82 5.98
N TRP A 10 11.26 -1.40 6.28
CA TRP A 10 11.92 -0.30 5.57
C TRP A 10 12.03 -0.60 4.07
N ARG A 11 12.34 -1.85 3.72
CA ARG A 11 12.50 -2.29 2.31
C ARG A 11 11.17 -2.33 1.57
N LEU A 12 10.09 -2.79 2.21
CA LEU A 12 8.75 -2.72 1.64
C LEU A 12 8.31 -1.27 1.44
N SER A 13 8.57 -0.40 2.41
CA SER A 13 8.30 1.04 2.28
C SER A 13 9.04 1.66 1.10
N LEU A 14 10.34 1.36 0.93
CA LEU A 14 11.12 1.80 -0.24
C LEU A 14 10.54 1.27 -1.56
N PHE A 15 10.14 0.00 -1.60
CA PHE A 15 9.49 -0.60 -2.76
C PHE A 15 8.20 0.14 -3.13
N PHE A 16 7.32 0.42 -2.17
CA PHE A 16 6.10 1.18 -2.44
C PHE A 16 6.39 2.63 -2.87
N CYS A 17 7.39 3.27 -2.29
CA CYS A 17 7.78 4.62 -2.69
C CYS A 17 8.31 4.66 -4.13
N SER A 18 9.00 3.61 -4.59
CA SER A 18 9.41 3.50 -5.99
C SER A 18 8.22 3.49 -6.95
N SER A 19 7.08 2.91 -6.54
CA SER A 19 5.84 2.95 -7.33
C SER A 19 5.25 4.36 -7.41
N ILE A 20 5.37 5.19 -6.36
CA ILE A 20 4.89 6.58 -6.38
C ILE A 20 5.78 7.42 -7.30
N PHE A 21 7.11 7.25 -7.21
CA PHE A 21 8.06 7.88 -8.12
C PHE A 21 7.83 7.48 -9.58
N ALA A 22 7.51 6.21 -9.84
CA ALA A 22 7.16 5.74 -11.17
C ALA A 22 5.96 6.50 -11.75
N GLY A 23 4.98 6.89 -10.93
CA GLY A 23 3.86 7.75 -11.34
C GLY A 23 4.31 9.13 -11.86
N ALA A 24 5.24 9.78 -11.15
CA ALA A 24 5.81 11.06 -11.57
C ALA A 24 6.59 10.93 -12.91
N VAL A 25 7.38 9.86 -13.04
CA VAL A 25 8.17 9.60 -14.25
C VAL A 25 7.27 9.22 -15.44
N SER A 26 6.20 8.47 -15.21
CA SER A 26 5.23 8.11 -16.25
C SER A 26 4.56 9.35 -16.86
N GLY A 27 4.17 10.34 -16.05
CA GLY A 27 3.65 11.61 -16.56
C GLY A 27 4.64 12.37 -17.45
N LEU A 28 5.92 12.35 -17.08
CA LEU A 28 7.00 12.97 -17.86
C LEU A 28 7.27 12.23 -19.18
N LEU A 29 7.35 10.89 -19.13
CA LEU A 29 7.53 10.05 -20.31
C LEU A 29 6.36 10.20 -21.29
N ALA A 30 5.13 10.17 -20.78
CA ALA A 30 3.93 10.39 -21.59
C ALA A 30 3.97 11.75 -22.28
N TYR A 31 4.39 12.81 -21.57
CA TYR A 31 4.60 14.12 -22.17
C TYR A 31 5.67 14.08 -23.28
N ALA A 32 6.86 13.55 -23.01
CA ALA A 32 7.97 13.50 -23.96
C ALA A 32 7.59 12.71 -25.23
N ILE A 33 6.98 11.54 -25.07
CA ILE A 33 6.57 10.66 -26.17
C ILE A 33 5.36 11.22 -26.91
N SER A 34 4.47 11.96 -26.26
CA SER A 34 3.33 12.59 -26.93
C SER A 34 3.75 13.58 -28.03
N ASN A 35 4.94 14.19 -27.91
CA ASN A 35 5.52 15.05 -28.95
C ASN A 35 6.01 14.29 -30.19
N MET A 36 6.03 12.95 -30.17
CA MET A 36 6.34 12.10 -31.33
C MET A 36 5.13 11.91 -32.27
N ALA A 37 4.06 12.67 -32.08
CA ALA A 37 2.89 12.62 -32.95
C ALA A 37 3.27 12.95 -34.41
N GLY A 38 2.88 12.07 -35.34
CA GLY A 38 3.19 12.20 -36.77
C GLY A 38 4.43 11.42 -37.21
N ILE A 39 5.28 10.98 -36.29
CA ILE A 39 6.42 10.10 -36.61
C ILE A 39 5.88 8.73 -37.00
N GLY A 40 6.25 8.25 -38.20
CA GLY A 40 5.79 6.96 -38.74
C GLY A 40 4.30 6.89 -39.05
N GLY A 41 3.61 8.04 -39.19
CA GLY A 41 2.16 8.07 -39.45
C GLY A 41 1.30 7.69 -38.25
N TYR A 42 1.88 7.57 -37.06
CA TYR A 42 1.16 7.22 -35.83
C TYR A 42 0.88 8.43 -34.95
N ASN A 43 -0.25 8.36 -34.24
CA ASN A 43 -0.58 9.29 -33.17
C ASN A 43 0.36 9.07 -31.97
N GLY A 44 0.71 10.13 -31.24
CA GLY A 44 1.64 10.06 -30.11
C GLY A 44 1.24 9.06 -29.01
N TRP A 45 -0.05 8.83 -28.79
CA TRP A 45 -0.52 7.83 -27.82
C TRP A 45 -0.14 6.38 -28.20
N ARG A 46 0.02 6.06 -29.49
CA ARG A 46 0.46 4.72 -29.93
C ARG A 46 1.93 4.51 -29.59
N TRP A 47 2.75 5.54 -29.73
CA TRP A 47 4.17 5.49 -29.37
C TRP A 47 4.39 5.24 -27.88
N ILE A 48 3.50 5.76 -27.01
CA ILE A 48 3.52 5.47 -25.57
C ILE A 48 3.40 3.95 -25.35
N PHE A 49 2.38 3.30 -25.92
CA PHE A 49 2.20 1.85 -25.78
C PHE A 49 3.35 1.03 -26.37
N ILE A 50 3.90 1.45 -27.51
CA ILE A 50 5.00 0.73 -28.17
C ILE A 50 6.27 0.80 -27.32
N ILE A 51 6.68 2.00 -26.90
CA ILE A 51 7.94 2.22 -26.19
C ILE A 51 7.86 1.65 -24.77
N GLU A 52 6.82 2.01 -24.00
CA GLU A 52 6.67 1.53 -22.62
C GLU A 52 6.41 0.01 -22.59
N GLY A 53 5.61 -0.50 -23.53
CA GLY A 53 5.36 -1.93 -23.67
C GLY A 53 6.64 -2.70 -23.99
N LEU A 54 7.44 -2.23 -24.95
CA LEU A 54 8.70 -2.88 -25.30
C LEU A 54 9.70 -2.86 -24.14
N ALA A 55 9.86 -1.73 -23.45
CA ALA A 55 10.72 -1.62 -22.27
C ALA A 55 10.29 -2.61 -21.18
N THR A 56 8.98 -2.78 -20.96
CA THR A 56 8.43 -3.73 -20.00
C THR A 56 8.74 -5.17 -20.39
N VAL A 57 8.61 -5.54 -21.67
CA VAL A 57 8.95 -6.88 -22.17
C VAL A 57 10.43 -7.20 -21.97
N VAL A 58 11.32 -6.25 -22.26
CA VAL A 58 12.77 -6.41 -22.06
C VAL A 58 13.08 -6.62 -20.58
N LEU A 59 12.52 -5.78 -19.70
CA LEU A 59 12.72 -5.93 -18.25
C LEU A 59 12.16 -7.26 -17.72
N ALA A 60 11.03 -7.73 -18.25
CA ALA A 60 10.46 -9.04 -17.90
C ALA A 60 11.34 -10.20 -18.37
N ALA A 61 11.97 -10.10 -19.54
CA ALA A 61 12.92 -11.10 -20.01
C ALA A 61 14.19 -11.12 -19.12
N CYS A 62 14.70 -9.94 -18.74
CA CYS A 62 15.85 -9.81 -17.85
C CYS A 62 15.55 -10.30 -16.42
N SER A 63 14.35 -10.10 -15.90
CA SER A 63 14.00 -10.44 -14.51
C SER A 63 14.15 -11.93 -14.21
N LYS A 64 13.90 -12.81 -15.20
CA LYS A 64 14.12 -14.27 -15.11
C LYS A 64 15.57 -14.63 -14.74
N PHE A 65 16.54 -13.81 -15.16
CA PHE A 65 17.96 -14.08 -14.91
C PHE A 65 18.49 -13.39 -13.66
N ILE A 66 17.79 -12.36 -13.18
CA ILE A 66 18.23 -11.51 -12.06
C ILE A 66 17.59 -11.97 -10.73
N ILE A 67 16.32 -12.38 -10.76
CA ILE A 67 15.58 -12.73 -9.54
C ILE A 67 15.93 -14.16 -9.12
N VAL A 68 16.36 -14.31 -7.86
CA VAL A 68 16.63 -15.61 -7.23
C VAL A 68 15.53 -15.92 -6.22
N ASP A 69 14.92 -17.10 -6.33
CA ASP A 69 13.78 -17.51 -5.49
C ASP A 69 14.14 -17.67 -4.01
N TRP A 70 15.24 -18.36 -3.72
CA TRP A 70 15.64 -18.68 -2.34
C TRP A 70 17.02 -18.14 -1.99
N PRO A 71 17.22 -17.66 -0.73
CA PRO A 71 18.52 -17.18 -0.30
C PRO A 71 19.60 -18.28 -0.34
N GLU A 72 19.17 -19.53 -0.27
CA GLU A 72 20.02 -20.72 -0.37
C GLU A 72 20.60 -20.89 -1.78
N ASP A 73 19.89 -20.42 -2.81
CA ASP A 73 20.30 -20.48 -4.22
C ASP A 73 20.94 -19.17 -4.72
N ALA A 74 21.12 -18.19 -3.83
CA ALA A 74 21.64 -16.87 -4.16
C ALA A 74 23.09 -16.93 -4.65
N LYS A 75 23.27 -16.95 -5.97
CA LYS A 75 24.60 -16.98 -6.64
C LYS A 75 25.42 -15.72 -6.45
N PHE A 76 24.79 -14.61 -6.03
CA PHE A 76 25.46 -13.34 -5.78
C PHE A 76 26.06 -13.23 -4.37
N LEU A 77 25.72 -14.14 -3.45
CA LEU A 77 26.26 -14.16 -2.07
C LEU A 77 27.40 -15.15 -1.96
N THR A 78 28.44 -14.77 -1.22
CA THR A 78 29.48 -15.72 -0.80
C THR A 78 28.90 -16.75 0.18
N PRO A 79 29.49 -17.95 0.30
CA PRO A 79 29.01 -18.97 1.24
C PRO A 79 28.90 -18.47 2.69
N ALA A 80 29.85 -17.64 3.13
CA ALA A 80 29.86 -17.04 4.47
C ALA A 80 28.71 -16.04 4.67
N GLU A 81 28.41 -15.21 3.68
CA GLU A 81 27.28 -14.27 3.73
C GLU A 81 25.94 -15.01 3.72
N ARG A 82 25.83 -16.08 2.94
CA ARG A 82 24.64 -16.94 2.92
C ARG A 82 24.37 -17.56 4.28
N GLU A 83 25.41 -18.11 4.92
CA GLU A 83 25.28 -18.68 6.26
C GLU A 83 24.88 -17.63 7.29
N LEU A 84 25.49 -16.44 7.24
CA LEU A 84 25.12 -15.31 8.11
C LEU A 84 23.64 -14.92 7.94
N LEU A 85 23.17 -14.85 6.71
CA LEU A 85 21.79 -14.49 6.39
C LEU A 85 20.80 -15.54 6.90
N LEU A 86 21.09 -16.83 6.68
CA LEU A 86 20.27 -17.93 7.22
C LEU A 86 20.26 -17.93 8.75
N ARG A 87 21.40 -17.66 9.39
CA ARG A 87 21.47 -17.54 10.86
C ARG A 87 20.62 -16.39 11.38
N ARG A 88 20.67 -15.22 10.73
CA ARG A 88 19.81 -14.07 11.09
C ARG A 88 18.33 -14.39 10.96
N LEU A 89 17.94 -15.05 9.87
CA LEU A 89 16.56 -15.50 9.64
C LEU A 89 16.09 -16.46 10.75
N ARG A 90 16.92 -17.45 11.12
CA ARG A 90 16.61 -18.41 12.19
C ARG A 90 16.44 -17.73 13.56
N ILE A 91 17.24 -16.70 13.85
CA ILE A 91 17.14 -15.95 15.12
C ILE A 91 15.84 -15.14 15.18
N ASP A 92 15.43 -14.53 14.07
CA ASP A 92 14.20 -13.71 14.00
C ASP A 92 12.92 -14.56 14.09
N ASP A 93 12.99 -15.83 13.70
CA ASP A 93 11.82 -16.71 13.69
C ASP A 93 11.34 -17.12 15.10
N LYS A 94 12.22 -17.06 16.12
CA LYS A 94 11.92 -17.33 17.56
C LYS A 94 11.01 -18.54 17.85
N GLY A 95 10.89 -19.52 16.94
CA GLY A 95 9.96 -20.64 17.04
C GLY A 95 8.48 -20.28 16.90
N ILE A 96 8.15 -19.07 16.41
CA ILE A 96 6.78 -18.63 16.12
C ILE A 96 6.54 -18.80 14.62
N THR A 97 6.58 -20.05 14.18
CA THR A 97 6.43 -20.43 12.78
C THR A 97 5.01 -20.92 12.49
N MET A 98 4.75 -21.07 11.19
CA MET A 98 3.58 -21.80 10.69
C MET A 98 4.08 -22.54 9.45
N ASP A 99 4.75 -23.67 9.69
CA ASP A 99 5.48 -24.42 8.65
C ASP A 99 4.58 -25.41 7.90
N ARG A 100 3.40 -25.71 8.44
CA ARG A 100 2.43 -26.63 7.82
C ARG A 100 1.12 -25.93 7.46
N PHE A 101 0.68 -26.11 6.22
CA PHE A 101 -0.60 -25.59 5.72
C PHE A 101 -1.74 -26.61 5.87
N ASP A 102 -1.93 -27.11 7.09
CA ASP A 102 -2.99 -28.08 7.43
C ASP A 102 -4.38 -27.42 7.44
N ASN A 103 -5.44 -28.22 7.43
CA ASN A 103 -6.82 -27.71 7.46
C ASN A 103 -7.09 -26.80 8.67
N LYS A 104 -6.47 -27.07 9.83
CA LYS A 104 -6.53 -26.18 11.01
C LYS A 104 -5.85 -24.84 10.73
N ALA A 105 -4.69 -24.86 10.08
CA ALA A 105 -3.94 -23.66 9.72
C ALA A 105 -4.67 -22.82 8.66
N LYS A 106 -5.35 -23.48 7.70
CA LYS A 106 -6.26 -22.83 6.74
C LYS A 106 -7.40 -22.13 7.45
N LEU A 107 -8.11 -22.84 8.34
CA LEU A 107 -9.25 -22.27 9.07
C LEU A 107 -8.81 -21.08 9.95
N ARG A 108 -7.67 -21.18 10.62
CA ARG A 108 -7.08 -20.06 11.39
C ARG A 108 -6.69 -18.88 10.50
N THR A 109 -6.16 -19.15 9.32
CA THR A 109 -5.74 -18.10 8.38
C THR A 109 -6.95 -17.39 7.77
N PHE A 110 -7.88 -18.13 7.17
CA PHE A 110 -9.06 -17.55 6.52
C PHE A 110 -10.14 -17.09 7.49
N GLY A 111 -10.13 -17.55 8.75
CA GLY A 111 -11.01 -17.07 9.81
C GLY A 111 -10.48 -15.82 10.54
N ASP A 112 -9.28 -15.35 10.20
CA ASP A 112 -8.67 -14.24 10.92
C ASP A 112 -9.29 -12.90 10.52
N TYR A 113 -10.04 -12.30 11.46
CA TYR A 113 -10.67 -11.00 11.31
C TYR A 113 -9.69 -9.89 10.90
N LYS A 114 -8.40 -10.01 11.28
CA LYS A 114 -7.36 -9.03 10.95
C LYS A 114 -7.17 -8.90 9.43
N ILE A 115 -7.26 -10.00 8.68
CA ILE A 115 -7.12 -9.98 7.21
C ILE A 115 -8.28 -9.19 6.58
N TYR A 116 -9.51 -9.43 7.02
CA TYR A 116 -10.69 -8.74 6.50
C TYR A 116 -10.71 -7.25 6.84
N LEU A 117 -10.34 -6.88 8.08
CA LEU A 117 -10.15 -5.48 8.44
C LEU A 117 -9.04 -4.84 7.59
N GLY A 118 -7.96 -5.57 7.35
CA GLY A 118 -6.89 -5.19 6.43
C GLY A 118 -7.33 -4.91 5.01
N ILE A 119 -8.23 -5.73 4.47
CA ILE A 119 -8.85 -5.55 3.15
C ILE A 119 -9.68 -4.26 3.15
N LEU A 120 -10.54 -4.05 4.15
CA LEU A 120 -11.38 -2.84 4.23
C LEU A 120 -10.53 -1.57 4.33
N MET A 121 -9.47 -1.60 5.15
CA MET A 121 -8.51 -0.50 5.27
C MET A 121 -7.84 -0.20 3.92
N TYR A 122 -7.32 -1.24 3.26
CA TYR A 122 -6.61 -1.08 1.99
C TYR A 122 -7.56 -0.66 0.86
N MET A 123 -8.78 -1.20 0.80
CA MET A 123 -9.81 -0.81 -0.16
C MET A 123 -10.17 0.67 -0.04
N GLY A 124 -10.36 1.17 1.19
CA GLY A 124 -10.71 2.56 1.41
C GLY A 124 -9.63 3.53 0.93
N ILE A 125 -8.36 3.25 1.25
CA ILE A 125 -7.25 4.13 0.87
C ILE A 125 -6.88 4.02 -0.62
N THR A 126 -6.93 2.81 -1.19
CA THR A 126 -6.62 2.60 -2.62
C THR A 126 -7.66 3.22 -3.52
N SER A 127 -8.94 3.20 -3.14
CA SER A 127 -9.98 3.85 -3.92
C SER A 127 -9.70 5.34 -4.08
N VAL A 128 -9.31 6.03 -2.99
CA VAL A 128 -8.93 7.44 -3.05
C VAL A 128 -7.67 7.67 -3.89
N GLY A 129 -6.65 6.81 -3.74
CA GLY A 129 -5.41 6.88 -4.53
C GLY A 129 -5.66 6.73 -6.04
N TYR A 130 -6.48 5.75 -6.44
CA TYR A 130 -6.87 5.54 -7.83
C TYR A 130 -7.74 6.67 -8.36
N SER A 131 -8.75 7.10 -7.60
CA SER A 131 -9.61 8.22 -7.99
C SER A 131 -8.82 9.50 -8.21
N THR A 132 -7.93 9.83 -7.27
CA THR A 132 -7.11 11.03 -7.40
C THR A 132 -6.20 10.91 -8.61
N SER A 133 -5.58 9.74 -8.84
CA SER A 133 -4.70 9.53 -10.00
C SER A 133 -5.44 9.62 -11.35
N PHE A 134 -6.61 8.98 -11.47
CA PHE A 134 -7.38 8.97 -12.72
C PHE A 134 -7.99 10.32 -13.05
N PHE A 135 -8.48 11.04 -12.04
CA PHE A 135 -9.24 12.28 -12.25
C PHE A 135 -8.42 13.54 -12.06
N THR A 136 -7.20 13.50 -11.51
CA THR A 136 -6.32 14.68 -11.40
C THR A 136 -6.14 15.39 -12.74
N PRO A 137 -5.73 14.74 -13.85
CA PRO A 137 -5.57 15.44 -15.13
C PRO A 137 -6.87 16.06 -15.65
N THR A 138 -8.01 15.39 -15.40
CA THR A 138 -9.34 15.87 -15.79
C THR A 138 -9.75 17.10 -14.99
N ILE A 139 -9.54 17.08 -13.67
CA ILE A 139 -9.79 18.22 -12.78
C ILE A 139 -8.90 19.39 -13.20
N LEU A 140 -7.62 19.14 -13.46
CA LEU A 140 -6.68 20.17 -13.92
C LEU A 140 -7.06 20.77 -15.27
N LYS A 141 -7.58 19.97 -16.21
CA LYS A 141 -8.10 20.47 -17.49
C LYS A 141 -9.30 21.40 -17.30
N GLN A 142 -10.18 21.10 -16.33
CA GLN A 142 -11.32 21.96 -16.00
C GLN A 142 -10.90 23.29 -15.36
N LEU A 143 -9.68 23.39 -14.82
CA LEU A 143 -9.10 24.65 -14.34
C LEU A 143 -8.62 25.58 -15.48
N GLY A 144 -8.78 25.17 -16.74
CA GLY A 144 -8.42 25.95 -17.93
C GLY A 144 -7.06 25.60 -18.53
N TRP A 145 -6.41 24.53 -18.05
CA TRP A 145 -5.14 24.06 -18.62
C TRP A 145 -5.37 23.12 -19.81
N THR A 146 -4.44 23.13 -20.76
CA THR A 146 -4.44 22.16 -21.87
C THR A 146 -4.19 20.75 -21.33
N SER A 147 -4.65 19.71 -22.02
CA SER A 147 -4.46 18.30 -21.60
C SER A 147 -2.98 17.96 -21.38
N VAL A 148 -2.10 18.52 -22.21
CA VAL A 148 -0.65 18.33 -22.10
C VAL A 148 -0.09 19.04 -20.87
N HIS A 149 -0.50 20.30 -20.63
CA HIS A 149 -0.03 21.06 -19.48
C HIS A 149 -0.54 20.50 -18.15
N ALA A 150 -1.78 19.98 -18.13
CA ALA A 150 -2.36 19.29 -16.98
C ALA A 150 -1.56 18.04 -16.57
N GLN A 151 -1.05 17.26 -17.53
CA GLN A 151 -0.18 16.11 -17.25
C GLN A 151 1.13 16.55 -16.61
N VAL A 152 1.77 17.61 -17.13
CA VAL A 152 3.01 18.16 -16.54
C VAL A 152 2.77 18.67 -15.12
N MET A 153 1.64 19.33 -14.88
CA MET A 153 1.28 19.83 -13.54
C MET A 153 0.88 18.73 -12.56
N SER A 154 0.68 17.49 -13.01
CA SER A 154 0.51 16.35 -12.10
C SER A 154 1.85 15.85 -11.52
N ILE A 155 2.97 16.09 -12.22
CA ILE A 155 4.29 15.58 -11.82
C ILE A 155 4.71 16.08 -10.43
N PRO A 156 4.64 17.39 -10.11
CA PRO A 156 5.08 17.86 -8.80
C PRO A 156 4.14 17.39 -7.67
N ILE A 157 2.86 17.11 -7.96
CA ILE A 157 1.94 16.49 -7.00
C ILE A 157 2.47 15.12 -6.55
N TYR A 158 2.89 14.28 -7.50
CA TYR A 158 3.47 12.96 -7.20
C TYR A 158 4.82 13.05 -6.48
N ILE A 159 5.69 14.00 -6.86
CA ILE A 159 7.00 14.19 -6.19
C ILE A 159 6.80 14.56 -4.71
N VAL A 160 5.91 15.51 -4.43
CA VAL A 160 5.61 15.93 -3.06
C VAL A 160 5.00 14.77 -2.27
N ALA A 161 4.04 14.05 -2.86
CA ALA A 161 3.45 12.88 -2.22
C ALA A 161 4.48 11.78 -1.92
N ALA A 162 5.42 11.52 -2.85
CA ALA A 162 6.49 10.54 -2.67
C ALA A 162 7.44 10.94 -1.52
N PHE A 163 7.84 12.21 -1.46
CA PHE A 163 8.69 12.73 -0.39
C PHE A 163 8.03 12.57 0.99
N PHE A 164 6.78 12.99 1.14
CA PHE A 164 6.07 12.88 2.41
C PHE A 164 5.72 11.43 2.78
N SER A 165 5.46 10.57 1.79
CA SER A 165 5.26 9.13 2.00
C SER A 165 6.55 8.48 2.55
N LEU A 166 7.72 8.77 1.94
CA LEU A 166 9.03 8.31 2.42
C LEU A 166 9.34 8.83 3.83
N LEU A 167 9.13 10.12 4.06
CA LEU A 167 9.36 10.75 5.36
C LEU A 167 8.48 10.10 6.44
N THR A 168 7.21 9.88 6.12
CA THR A 168 6.27 9.26 7.06
C THR A 168 6.61 7.79 7.29
N ALA A 169 7.01 7.04 6.27
CA ALA A 169 7.49 5.67 6.43
C ALA A 169 8.70 5.63 7.38
N TYR A 170 9.69 6.50 7.19
CA TYR A 170 10.85 6.60 8.07
C TYR A 170 10.46 6.95 9.52
N LEU A 171 9.57 7.94 9.71
CA LEU A 171 9.13 8.36 11.03
C LEU A 171 8.24 7.30 11.72
N SER A 172 7.41 6.58 10.96
CA SER A 172 6.58 5.47 11.44
C SER A 172 7.41 4.30 11.94
N ASP A 173 8.48 3.98 11.22
CA ASP A 173 9.44 2.96 11.62
C ASP A 173 10.17 3.36 12.92
N ARG A 174 10.56 4.63 13.03
CA ARG A 174 11.29 5.15 14.21
C ARG A 174 10.41 5.26 15.45
N MET A 175 9.18 5.74 15.31
CA MET A 175 8.25 5.94 16.44
C MET A 175 7.48 4.67 16.82
N ARG A 176 7.50 3.63 15.98
CA ARG A 176 6.79 2.35 16.21
C ARG A 176 5.30 2.52 16.55
N HIS A 177 4.67 3.56 16.02
CA HIS A 177 3.27 3.91 16.22
C HIS A 177 2.59 4.14 14.88
N ARG A 178 2.02 3.08 14.29
CA ARG A 178 1.51 3.12 12.91
C ARG A 178 0.10 3.67 12.82
N PHE A 179 -0.73 3.34 13.78
CA PHE A 179 -2.11 3.82 13.82
C PHE A 179 -2.17 5.36 13.74
N GLY A 180 -1.29 6.05 14.48
CA GLY A 180 -1.21 7.50 14.45
C GLY A 180 -0.96 8.08 13.06
N PHE A 181 -0.04 7.48 12.30
CA PHE A 181 0.26 7.91 10.93
C PHE A 181 -0.84 7.58 9.93
N ILE A 182 -1.54 6.46 10.12
CA ILE A 182 -2.71 6.11 9.29
C ILE A 182 -3.80 7.17 9.49
N ILE A 183 -4.17 7.46 10.74
CA ILE A 183 -5.20 8.47 11.04
C ILE A 183 -4.74 9.86 10.56
N PHE A 184 -3.48 10.22 10.77
CA PHE A 184 -2.94 11.48 10.25
C PHE A 184 -3.08 11.59 8.73
N GLY A 185 -2.67 10.57 7.97
CA GLY A 185 -2.82 10.55 6.51
C GLY A 185 -4.28 10.64 6.08
N ILE A 186 -5.19 9.95 6.77
CA ILE A 186 -6.63 10.00 6.50
C ILE A 186 -7.20 11.40 6.77
N CYS A 187 -6.83 12.04 7.88
CA CYS A 187 -7.25 13.40 8.19
C CYS A 187 -6.76 14.40 7.14
N VAL A 188 -5.46 14.35 6.78
CA VAL A 188 -4.87 15.19 5.74
C VAL A 188 -5.62 15.00 4.41
N CYS A 189 -5.84 13.75 4.00
CA CYS A 189 -6.56 13.45 2.77
C CYS A 189 -8.01 13.94 2.81
N THR A 190 -8.69 13.80 3.95
CA THR A 190 -10.06 14.29 4.14
C THR A 190 -10.16 15.80 3.98
N VAL A 191 -9.20 16.56 4.53
CA VAL A 191 -9.14 18.02 4.34
C VAL A 191 -9.03 18.38 2.86
N GLY A 192 -8.15 17.69 2.11
CA GLY A 192 -8.01 17.90 0.67
C GLY A 192 -9.32 17.62 -0.10
N LEU A 193 -9.99 16.51 0.21
CA LEU A 193 -11.27 16.14 -0.41
C LEU A 193 -12.39 17.13 -0.09
N ILE A 194 -12.47 17.64 1.15
CA ILE A 194 -13.46 18.64 1.55
C ILE A 194 -13.23 19.96 0.80
N VAL A 195 -11.98 20.40 0.64
CA VAL A 195 -11.65 21.61 -0.13
C VAL A 195 -12.03 21.44 -1.61
N LEU A 196 -11.78 20.25 -2.19
CA LEU A 196 -12.21 19.93 -3.56
C LEU A 196 -13.74 19.86 -3.70
N MET A 197 -14.46 19.44 -2.66
CA MET A 197 -15.92 19.44 -2.64
C MET A 197 -16.48 20.87 -2.54
N ALA A 198 -15.83 21.76 -1.79
CA ALA A 198 -16.20 23.17 -1.60
C ALA A 198 -15.71 24.10 -2.73
N GLN A 199 -15.47 23.57 -3.93
CA GLN A 199 -14.74 24.25 -5.00
C GLN A 199 -15.35 25.55 -5.57
N ASN A 200 -16.60 25.89 -5.25
CA ASN A 200 -17.21 27.17 -5.70
C ASN A 200 -16.59 28.38 -5.00
N ASN A 201 -16.07 28.18 -3.78
CA ASN A 201 -15.56 29.26 -2.93
C ASN A 201 -14.02 29.35 -2.93
N VAL A 202 -13.36 28.55 -3.78
CA VAL A 202 -11.92 28.33 -3.73
C VAL A 202 -11.27 28.75 -5.04
N SER A 203 -10.19 29.52 -4.95
CA SER A 203 -9.41 29.95 -6.12
C SER A 203 -8.80 28.75 -6.87
N VAL A 204 -8.40 28.97 -8.13
CA VAL A 204 -7.71 27.94 -8.94
C VAL A 204 -6.47 27.39 -8.21
N ALA A 205 -5.70 28.27 -7.56
CA ALA A 205 -4.55 27.88 -6.74
C ALA A 205 -4.97 27.01 -5.54
N GLY A 206 -6.08 27.34 -4.87
CA GLY A 206 -6.59 26.54 -3.76
C GLY A 206 -7.03 25.13 -4.17
N LYS A 207 -7.66 24.98 -5.34
CA LYS A 207 -8.02 23.67 -5.91
C LYS A 207 -6.78 22.84 -6.24
N TYR A 208 -5.75 23.48 -6.81
CA TYR A 208 -4.49 22.83 -7.09
C TYR A 208 -3.81 22.36 -5.81
N THR A 209 -3.70 23.20 -4.77
CA THR A 209 -3.16 22.82 -3.45
C THR A 209 -3.95 21.68 -2.81
N ALA A 210 -5.27 21.65 -2.97
CA ALA A 210 -6.11 20.58 -2.45
C ALA A 210 -5.79 19.20 -3.07
N LEU A 211 -5.36 19.18 -4.35
CA LEU A 211 -4.86 17.95 -4.98
C LEU A 211 -3.55 17.47 -4.35
N TYR A 212 -2.62 18.37 -4.00
CA TYR A 212 -1.40 18.01 -3.26
C TYR A 212 -1.73 17.37 -1.91
N ILE A 213 -2.64 18.00 -1.16
CA ILE A 213 -3.06 17.55 0.16
C ILE A 213 -3.73 16.16 0.08
N THR A 214 -4.67 16.00 -0.86
CA THR A 214 -5.40 14.74 -1.07
C THR A 214 -4.43 13.60 -1.42
N MET A 215 -3.59 13.82 -2.43
CA MET A 215 -2.64 12.81 -2.91
C MET A 215 -1.64 12.44 -1.82
N THR A 216 -1.10 13.43 -1.10
CA THR A 216 -0.12 13.22 -0.03
C THR A 216 -0.73 12.41 1.13
N GLY A 217 -1.93 12.76 1.59
CA GLY A 217 -2.59 12.03 2.67
C GLY A 217 -2.89 10.57 2.31
N GLY A 218 -3.34 10.33 1.07
CA GLY A 218 -3.56 8.98 0.53
C GLY A 218 -2.30 8.11 0.55
N TYR A 219 -1.21 8.63 -0.01
CA TYR A 219 0.07 7.91 -0.11
C TYR A 219 0.85 7.81 1.21
N ILE A 220 0.52 8.62 2.22
CA ILE A 220 1.03 8.42 3.58
C ILE A 220 0.43 7.16 4.20
N ALA A 221 -0.90 6.99 4.13
CA ALA A 221 -1.57 5.91 4.84
C ALA A 221 -1.42 4.55 4.12
N GLN A 222 -1.39 4.53 2.78
CA GLN A 222 -1.39 3.29 1.99
C GLN A 222 -0.25 2.30 2.33
N PRO A 223 1.04 2.67 2.30
CA PRO A 223 2.12 1.73 2.63
C PRO A 223 2.09 1.34 4.11
N VAL A 224 1.73 2.26 5.01
CA VAL A 224 1.68 2.00 6.46
C VAL A 224 0.63 0.94 6.79
N ILE A 225 -0.52 0.95 6.12
CA ILE A 225 -1.60 -0.06 6.30
C ILE A 225 -1.11 -1.47 5.94
N ILE A 226 -0.42 -1.62 4.81
CA ILE A 226 0.09 -2.91 4.35
C ILE A 226 1.13 -3.45 5.34
N VAL A 227 2.08 -2.60 5.72
CA VAL A 227 3.17 -2.99 6.62
C VAL A 227 2.64 -3.26 8.03
N TRP A 228 1.67 -2.48 8.53
CA TRP A 228 1.05 -2.70 9.83
C TRP A 228 0.43 -4.09 9.95
N LEU A 229 -0.32 -4.51 8.92
CA LEU A 229 -0.93 -5.83 8.93
C LEU A 229 0.10 -6.95 8.78
N ALA A 230 1.07 -6.79 7.87
CA ALA A 230 2.14 -7.77 7.69
C ALA A 230 2.95 -8.04 8.97
N ASN A 231 3.16 -7.02 9.79
CA ASN A 231 3.89 -7.15 11.06
C ASN A 231 3.07 -7.77 12.19
N ASN A 232 1.75 -7.70 12.08
CA ASN A 232 0.81 -8.33 13.02
C ASN A 232 0.41 -9.75 12.60
N MET A 233 1.07 -10.29 11.57
CA MET A 233 0.94 -11.66 11.13
C MET A 233 2.24 -12.41 11.40
N ALA A 234 2.15 -13.66 11.84
CA ALA A 234 3.29 -14.57 11.95
C ALA A 234 2.98 -15.89 11.24
N GLY A 235 4.04 -16.57 10.78
CA GLY A 235 3.92 -17.70 9.87
C GLY A 235 4.03 -17.30 8.39
N HIS A 236 4.84 -18.04 7.64
CA HIS A 236 5.11 -17.74 6.23
C HIS A 236 3.84 -17.82 5.36
N TYR A 237 3.05 -18.88 5.53
CA TYR A 237 1.80 -19.06 4.77
C TYR A 237 0.77 -17.98 5.10
N LYS A 238 0.54 -17.69 6.38
CA LYS A 238 -0.46 -16.70 6.79
C LYS A 238 -0.11 -15.29 6.31
N ARG A 239 1.17 -14.91 6.37
CA ARG A 239 1.66 -13.64 5.79
C ARG A 239 1.44 -13.56 4.28
N SER A 240 1.72 -14.66 3.57
CA SER A 240 1.56 -14.72 2.12
C SER A 240 0.09 -14.62 1.71
N VAL A 241 -0.80 -15.36 2.40
CA VAL A 241 -2.26 -15.28 2.20
C VAL A 241 -2.76 -13.88 2.53
N ASN A 242 -2.30 -13.29 3.64
CA ASN A 242 -2.64 -11.93 4.00
C ASN A 242 -2.25 -10.92 2.92
N ALA A 243 -1.01 -10.97 2.43
CA ALA A 243 -0.56 -10.07 1.37
C ALA A 243 -1.38 -10.23 0.08
N ALA A 244 -1.65 -11.47 -0.32
CA ALA A 244 -2.46 -11.77 -1.50
C ALA A 244 -3.90 -11.29 -1.37
N MET A 245 -4.56 -11.57 -0.24
CA MET A 245 -5.95 -11.17 0.00
C MET A 245 -6.08 -9.66 0.18
N GLN A 246 -5.20 -9.04 0.98
CA GLN A 246 -5.22 -7.60 1.23
C GLN A 246 -5.06 -6.83 -0.07
N ILE A 247 -4.01 -7.12 -0.87
CA ILE A 247 -3.75 -6.41 -2.12
C ILE A 247 -4.78 -6.79 -3.19
N GLY A 248 -5.09 -8.08 -3.32
CA GLY A 248 -6.02 -8.59 -4.34
C GLY A 248 -7.43 -8.03 -4.18
N PHE A 249 -8.04 -8.18 -3.00
CA PHE A 249 -9.39 -7.67 -2.75
C PHE A 249 -9.42 -6.16 -2.53
N GLY A 250 -8.38 -5.56 -1.94
CA GLY A 250 -8.39 -4.11 -1.79
C GLY A 250 -8.28 -3.35 -3.12
N ASN A 251 -7.73 -3.96 -4.18
CA ASN A 251 -7.77 -3.39 -5.53
C ASN A 251 -9.19 -3.26 -6.12
N ILE A 252 -10.23 -3.85 -5.50
CA ILE A 252 -11.63 -3.54 -5.82
C ILE A 252 -11.91 -2.04 -5.68
N GLY A 253 -11.17 -1.34 -4.81
CA GLY A 253 -11.19 0.12 -4.73
C GLY A 253 -10.96 0.83 -6.07
N GLY A 254 -10.23 0.22 -7.01
CA GLY A 254 -10.04 0.72 -8.37
C GLY A 254 -11.30 0.67 -9.23
N ILE A 255 -12.13 -0.37 -9.06
CA ILE A 255 -13.44 -0.50 -9.75
C ILE A 255 -14.39 0.60 -9.24
N ILE A 256 -14.37 0.85 -7.93
CA ILE A 256 -15.15 1.95 -7.35
C ILE A 256 -14.63 3.29 -7.89
N ALA A 257 -13.32 3.49 -7.85
CA ALA A 257 -12.68 4.73 -8.28
C ALA A 257 -13.02 5.12 -9.73
N SER A 258 -13.09 4.16 -10.65
CA SER A 258 -13.42 4.43 -12.06
C SER A 258 -14.87 4.84 -12.31
N ASN A 259 -15.79 4.52 -11.40
CA ASN A 259 -17.23 4.73 -11.59
C ASN A 259 -17.82 5.90 -10.78
N ILE A 260 -17.09 6.43 -9.78
CA ILE A 260 -17.65 7.43 -8.85
C ILE A 260 -17.56 8.88 -9.35
N PHE A 261 -16.91 9.15 -10.50
CA PHE A 261 -16.84 10.48 -11.11
C PHE A 261 -17.64 10.52 -12.42
N PRO A 262 -18.99 10.53 -12.37
CA PRO A 262 -19.80 10.62 -13.56
C PRO A 262 -19.58 11.97 -14.26
N THR A 263 -19.45 11.94 -15.59
CA THR A 263 -19.28 13.15 -16.42
C THR A 263 -20.44 14.14 -16.27
N ASN A 264 -21.62 13.65 -15.90
CA ASN A 264 -22.84 14.45 -15.74
C ASN A 264 -22.80 15.38 -14.53
N GLU A 265 -21.93 15.10 -13.55
CA GLU A 265 -21.72 15.95 -12.38
C GLU A 265 -20.54 16.91 -12.53
N ALA A 266 -19.91 16.95 -13.71
CA ALA A 266 -18.84 17.89 -13.97
C ALA A 266 -19.37 19.34 -13.85
N PRO A 267 -18.61 20.28 -13.25
CA PRO A 267 -17.27 20.13 -12.67
C PRO A 267 -17.28 19.79 -11.16
N ARG A 268 -18.44 19.55 -10.54
CA ARG A 268 -18.60 19.42 -9.08
C ARG A 268 -18.24 18.06 -8.53
N PHE A 269 -18.55 16.99 -9.24
CA PHE A 269 -18.23 15.61 -8.85
C PHE A 269 -18.46 15.33 -7.35
N ILE A 270 -19.57 15.85 -6.79
CA ILE A 270 -19.86 15.78 -5.36
C ILE A 270 -19.97 14.31 -4.94
N THR A 271 -20.58 13.47 -5.79
CA THR A 271 -20.69 12.04 -5.54
C THR A 271 -19.31 11.40 -5.42
N GLY A 272 -18.38 11.70 -6.32
CA GLY A 272 -17.02 11.16 -6.31
C GLY A 272 -16.25 11.53 -5.05
N TYR A 273 -16.27 12.80 -4.67
CA TYR A 273 -15.61 13.25 -3.44
C TYR A 273 -16.28 12.69 -2.18
N SER A 274 -17.61 12.62 -2.14
CA SER A 274 -18.35 12.12 -0.96
C SER A 274 -18.12 10.63 -0.74
N VAL A 275 -18.12 9.83 -1.81
CA VAL A 275 -17.81 8.40 -1.74
C VAL A 275 -16.38 8.19 -1.25
N ASN A 276 -15.41 8.95 -1.77
CA ASN A 276 -14.02 8.88 -1.31
C ASN A 276 -13.86 9.23 0.17
N VAL A 277 -14.57 10.26 0.66
CA VAL A 277 -14.63 10.58 2.10
C VAL A 277 -15.23 9.42 2.90
N GLY A 278 -16.33 8.83 2.43
CA GLY A 278 -16.94 7.67 3.10
C GLY A 278 -15.98 6.47 3.18
N LEU A 279 -15.29 6.16 2.08
CA LEU A 279 -14.34 5.06 1.99
C LEU A 279 -13.09 5.26 2.86
N ILE A 280 -12.56 6.48 2.93
CA ILE A 280 -11.39 6.75 3.76
C ILE A 280 -11.73 6.71 5.26
N TRP A 281 -12.93 7.14 5.65
CA TRP A 281 -13.41 7.01 7.02
C TRP A 281 -13.79 5.56 7.38
N MET A 282 -14.25 4.77 6.43
CA MET A 282 -14.37 3.31 6.60
C MET A 282 -12.99 2.70 6.92
N ALA A 283 -11.94 3.11 6.23
CA ALA A 283 -10.58 2.67 6.54
C ALA A 283 -10.13 3.13 7.94
N ALA A 284 -10.46 4.35 8.37
CA ALA A 284 -10.17 4.83 9.73
C ALA A 284 -10.92 4.01 10.81
N MET A 285 -12.19 3.70 10.58
CA MET A 285 -12.98 2.86 11.49
C MET A 285 -12.39 1.45 11.58
N ALA A 286 -12.07 0.82 10.44
CA ALA A 286 -11.45 -0.50 10.41
C ALA A 286 -10.07 -0.50 11.10
N ALA A 287 -9.26 0.54 10.90
CA ALA A 287 -7.99 0.71 11.61
C ALA A 287 -8.17 0.86 13.12
N THR A 288 -9.20 1.60 13.55
CA THR A 288 -9.49 1.80 14.98
C THR A 288 -9.96 0.50 15.63
N VAL A 289 -10.85 -0.24 14.97
CA VAL A 289 -11.30 -1.57 15.43
C VAL A 289 -10.11 -2.52 15.54
N LEU A 290 -9.23 -2.53 14.53
CA LEU A 290 -8.02 -3.38 14.53
C LEU A 290 -7.11 -3.03 15.71
N LEU A 291 -6.88 -1.74 15.99
CA LEU A 291 -6.07 -1.28 17.12
C LEU A 291 -6.66 -1.74 18.46
N VAL A 292 -7.97 -1.52 18.67
CA VAL A 292 -8.65 -1.91 19.91
C VAL A 292 -8.56 -3.42 20.11
N MET A 293 -8.83 -4.21 19.07
CA MET A 293 -8.74 -5.67 19.13
C MET A 293 -7.32 -6.15 19.45
N MET A 294 -6.30 -5.55 18.83
CA MET A 294 -4.89 -5.89 19.11
C MET A 294 -4.49 -5.54 20.54
N LYS A 295 -4.91 -4.37 21.04
CA LYS A 295 -4.63 -3.95 22.41
C LYS A 295 -5.30 -4.87 23.43
N THR A 296 -6.59 -5.18 23.23
CA THR A 296 -7.33 -6.10 24.09
C THR A 296 -6.75 -7.51 24.06
N GLU A 297 -6.27 -7.99 22.91
CA GLU A 297 -5.64 -9.32 22.80
C GLU A 297 -4.25 -9.34 23.46
N ASN A 298 -3.45 -8.27 23.35
CA ASN A 298 -2.21 -8.13 24.11
C ASN A 298 -2.48 -8.12 25.63
N GLU A 299 -3.47 -7.35 26.12
CA GLU A 299 -3.86 -7.32 27.53
C GLU A 299 -4.32 -8.70 28.04
N LYS A 300 -5.10 -9.44 27.24
CA LYS A 300 -5.49 -10.83 27.57
C LYS A 300 -4.29 -11.76 27.68
N ARG A 301 -3.27 -11.57 26.83
CA ARG A 301 -2.02 -12.35 26.88
C ARG A 301 -1.14 -11.96 28.07
N ASP A 302 -1.14 -10.70 28.48
CA ASP A 302 -0.43 -10.25 29.69
C ASP A 302 -1.09 -10.79 30.97
N GLN A 303 -2.42 -10.98 30.95
CA GLN A 303 -3.18 -11.60 32.04
C GLN A 303 -3.10 -13.14 32.07
N GLY A 304 -2.32 -13.77 31.18
CA GLY A 304 -2.21 -15.24 31.09
C GLY A 304 -3.48 -15.96 30.59
N LYS A 305 -4.52 -15.24 30.15
CA LYS A 305 -5.80 -15.83 29.68
C LYS A 305 -5.66 -16.68 28.41
N ARG A 306 -4.50 -16.63 27.75
CA ARG A 306 -4.17 -17.43 26.56
C ARG A 306 -3.16 -18.55 26.83
N ASP A 307 -2.74 -18.74 28.09
CA ASP A 307 -1.71 -19.73 28.44
C ASP A 307 -2.18 -21.18 28.26
N ALA A 308 -3.50 -21.41 28.18
CA ALA A 308 -4.05 -22.71 27.78
C ALA A 308 -3.51 -23.19 26.43
N MET A 309 -3.14 -22.28 25.51
CA MET A 309 -2.53 -22.67 24.23
C MET A 309 -1.08 -23.16 24.36
N LEU A 310 -0.41 -22.93 25.50
CA LEU A 310 0.93 -23.46 25.78
C LEU A 310 0.91 -24.95 26.13
N GLN A 311 -0.27 -25.48 26.51
CA GLN A 311 -0.51 -26.88 26.85
C GLN A 311 -0.84 -27.75 25.62
N LEU A 312 -0.93 -27.16 24.43
CA LEU A 312 -1.12 -27.91 23.18
C LEU A 312 0.11 -28.78 22.87
N PRO A 313 -0.06 -29.90 22.14
CA PRO A 313 1.06 -30.71 21.65
C PRO A 313 2.10 -29.86 20.92
N GLU A 314 3.39 -30.18 21.06
CA GLU A 314 4.49 -29.39 20.48
C GLU A 314 4.32 -29.14 18.98
N ASP A 315 3.80 -30.13 18.25
CA ASP A 315 3.50 -30.02 16.82
C ASP A 315 2.46 -28.94 16.50
N GLU A 316 1.40 -28.80 17.31
CA GLU A 316 0.39 -27.76 17.13
C GLU A 316 0.88 -26.41 17.61
N LYS A 317 1.68 -26.39 18.68
CA LYS A 317 2.26 -25.18 19.27
C LYS A 317 3.21 -24.48 18.29
N ASN A 318 4.03 -25.25 17.58
CA ASN A 318 4.95 -24.77 16.56
C ASN A 318 4.23 -24.30 15.27
N ASN A 319 2.92 -24.49 15.16
CA ASN A 319 2.11 -24.07 14.01
C ASN A 319 1.02 -23.05 14.38
N LEU A 320 1.12 -22.40 15.55
CA LEU A 320 0.17 -21.38 16.03
C LEU A 320 0.35 -20.02 15.34
N GLY A 321 1.54 -19.70 14.81
CA GLY A 321 1.79 -18.38 14.23
C GLY A 321 1.52 -17.23 15.22
N ASP A 322 0.74 -16.23 14.80
CA ASP A 322 0.40 -15.04 15.62
C ASP A 322 -0.57 -15.33 16.77
N ASP A 323 -1.21 -16.50 16.79
CA ASP A 323 -2.02 -16.96 17.92
C ASP A 323 -1.16 -17.45 19.09
N HIS A 324 0.15 -17.62 18.89
CA HIS A 324 1.07 -18.04 19.93
C HIS A 324 1.05 -17.03 21.11
N PRO A 325 0.88 -17.45 22.38
CA PRO A 325 0.72 -16.54 23.53
C PRO A 325 1.88 -15.55 23.74
N ARG A 326 3.10 -15.93 23.30
CA ARG A 326 4.30 -15.08 23.34
C ARG A 326 4.39 -14.06 22.20
N PHE A 327 3.55 -14.16 21.17
CA PHE A 327 3.49 -13.14 20.12
C PHE A 327 2.86 -11.87 20.69
N ARG A 328 3.39 -10.71 20.32
CA ARG A 328 2.89 -9.39 20.75
C ARG A 328 2.58 -8.56 19.51
N PHE A 329 1.36 -8.05 19.45
CA PHE A 329 0.91 -7.18 18.37
C PHE A 329 1.54 -5.79 18.51
N VAL A 330 1.80 -5.16 17.37
CA VAL A 330 2.40 -3.81 17.26
C VAL A 330 1.33 -2.81 16.84
N TYR A 331 1.42 -1.59 17.38
CA TYR A 331 0.45 -0.50 17.18
C TYR A 331 0.88 0.52 16.11
#